data_AF-A0ABD6TE92-F1
#
_entry.id   AF-A0ABD6TE92-F1
#
_cell.length_a   1.000
_cell.length_b   1.000
_cell.length_c   1.000
_cell.angle_alpha   90.00
_cell.angle_beta   90.00
_cell.angle_gamma   90.00
#
_symmetry.space_group_name_H-M   'P 1'
#
loop_
_entity.id
_entity.type
_entity.pdbx_description
1 polymer ?
#
loop_
_entity_poly.entity_id
_entity_poly.type
_entity_poly.pdbx_seq_one_letter_code
_entity_poly.pdbx_strand_id
1 'polypeptide(L)'
;MKRMIASICVAGSLLIAPIQSFAEVKTGGNQQIVVKDGWVFEQNNWYYYVNNVPASGWKKIQGTWYYFESNGVMKTDWYFDGTNWFYMNSNGGMEIDWNKIGGAWYYFENSGVWVASNDADYLYTIGENQQLILVTANDYGTSKAEIQTFEKRNNKWYPVYAAMQGYIGRDGFAYTMAEGGKSSPRGKYTIGTAFGRYGNPGTKLPYRQITSNDVWVDDSNSPLYNTWQQKPANDRWSSAENMNIPQYDYGFVINYNTERIAGAGSAIFFHISDMYTYGCTATSRENVLSVLRWLNPAKSPVIVQTPESELKYY
;
A
#
# COMPACT_ATOMS: atom_id res chain seq x y z
N MET A 1 12.66 35.98 -25.20
CA MET A 1 13.10 34.63 -25.62
C MET A 1 12.65 33.65 -24.55
N LYS A 2 11.84 32.61 -24.74
CA LYS A 2 11.27 31.93 -25.90
C LYS A 2 9.75 31.87 -25.74
N ARG A 3 9.02 32.07 -26.84
CA ARG A 3 7.57 31.84 -26.93
C ARG A 3 7.33 30.33 -27.05
N MET A 4 6.53 29.75 -26.17
CA MET A 4 5.95 28.42 -26.37
C MET A 4 4.62 28.60 -27.08
N ILE A 5 4.55 28.05 -28.29
CA ILE A 5 3.37 28.04 -29.16
C ILE A 5 2.37 27.07 -28.53
N ALA A 6 1.23 27.59 -28.08
CA ALA A 6 0.09 26.78 -27.71
C ALA A 6 -0.59 26.32 -29.01
N SER A 7 -0.49 25.02 -29.31
CA SER A 7 -1.35 24.40 -30.32
C SER A 7 -2.78 24.40 -29.79
N ILE A 8 -3.61 25.27 -30.37
CA ILE A 8 -5.05 25.22 -30.25
C ILE A 8 -5.51 23.97 -30.99
N CYS A 9 -5.80 22.90 -30.24
CA CYS A 9 -6.58 21.79 -30.77
C CYS A 9 -8.05 22.20 -30.73
N VAL A 10 -8.59 22.52 -31.91
CA VAL A 10 -10.02 22.70 -32.12
C VAL A 10 -10.69 21.36 -31.80
N ALA A 11 -11.49 21.33 -30.74
CA ALA A 11 -12.37 20.21 -30.42
C ALA A 11 -13.52 20.19 -31.45
N GLY A 12 -13.25 19.60 -32.61
CA GLY A 12 -14.29 19.06 -33.46
C GLY A 12 -14.72 17.72 -32.86
N SER A 13 -15.93 17.66 -32.31
CA SER A 13 -16.57 16.41 -31.88
C SER A 13 -16.80 15.51 -33.10
N LEU A 14 -15.78 14.76 -33.49
CA LEU A 14 -15.93 13.63 -34.39
C LEU A 14 -16.32 12.42 -33.54
N LEU A 15 -17.59 12.04 -33.62
CA LEU A 15 -18.06 10.69 -33.31
C LEU A 15 -17.29 9.71 -34.21
N ILE A 16 -16.16 9.22 -33.74
CA ILE A 16 -15.48 8.09 -34.38
C ILE A 16 -16.19 6.85 -33.85
N ALA A 17 -17.20 6.39 -34.60
CA ALA A 17 -17.72 5.05 -34.42
C ALA A 17 -16.56 4.05 -34.53
N PRO A 18 -16.54 2.95 -33.75
CA PRO A 18 -15.63 1.85 -34.02
C PRO A 18 -15.81 1.43 -35.48
N ILE A 19 -14.70 1.29 -36.19
CA ILE A 19 -14.63 1.08 -37.65
C ILE A 19 -15.67 0.04 -38.07
N GLN A 20 -16.70 0.49 -38.80
CA GLN A 20 -17.74 -0.37 -39.34
C GLN A 20 -17.15 -1.23 -40.45
N SER A 21 -16.88 -2.50 -40.16
CA SER A 21 -16.77 -3.52 -41.19
C SER A 21 -18.20 -3.89 -41.61
N PHE A 22 -18.61 -3.45 -42.79
CA PHE A 22 -19.88 -3.90 -43.38
C PHE A 22 -19.80 -5.40 -43.65
N ALA A 23 -20.78 -6.17 -43.16
CA ALA A 23 -20.94 -7.56 -43.55
C ALA A 23 -21.21 -7.62 -45.08
N GLU A 24 -20.36 -8.35 -45.81
CA GLU A 24 -20.55 -8.63 -47.23
C GLU A 24 -21.76 -9.58 -47.40
N VAL A 25 -22.80 -9.13 -48.11
CA VAL A 25 -23.96 -9.96 -48.45
C VAL A 25 -23.69 -10.69 -49.77
N LYS A 26 -23.46 -12.01 -49.72
CA LYS A 26 -23.54 -12.88 -50.91
C LYS A 26 -24.93 -13.51 -50.97
N THR A 27 -25.69 -13.23 -52.02
CA THR A 27 -27.04 -13.76 -52.23
C THR A 27 -27.03 -15.08 -53.00
N GLY A 28 -27.72 -16.08 -52.44
CA GLY A 28 -28.09 -17.33 -53.09
C GLY A 28 -28.85 -18.26 -52.14
N GLY A 29 -30.19 -18.31 -52.27
CA GLY A 29 -31.13 -19.38 -51.88
C GLY A 29 -31.01 -20.09 -50.51
N ASN A 30 -32.11 -20.01 -49.73
CA ASN A 30 -32.46 -20.74 -48.49
C ASN A 30 -31.80 -20.27 -47.17
N GLN A 31 -32.65 -19.73 -46.28
CA GLN A 31 -32.38 -19.15 -44.95
C GLN A 31 -31.00 -18.48 -44.82
N GLN A 32 -30.97 -17.16 -45.05
CA GLN A 32 -29.80 -16.34 -44.75
C GLN A 32 -29.42 -16.51 -43.27
N ILE A 33 -28.39 -17.31 -43.01
CA ILE A 33 -27.66 -17.26 -41.75
C ILE A 33 -26.93 -15.92 -41.78
N VAL A 34 -27.52 -14.90 -41.15
CA VAL A 34 -26.83 -13.64 -40.92
C VAL A 34 -25.67 -13.96 -39.99
N VAL A 35 -24.46 -14.05 -40.53
CA VAL A 35 -23.25 -14.25 -39.73
C VAL A 35 -22.86 -12.91 -39.14
N LYS A 36 -23.02 -12.78 -37.83
CA LYS A 36 -22.50 -11.69 -37.00
C LYS A 36 -21.07 -12.02 -36.61
N ASP A 37 -20.15 -11.15 -37.00
CA ASP A 37 -18.75 -11.21 -36.61
C ASP A 37 -18.24 -9.77 -36.45
N GLY A 38 -17.66 -9.45 -35.29
CA GLY A 38 -17.27 -8.10 -34.91
C GLY A 38 -18.35 -7.29 -34.18
N TRP A 39 -18.21 -5.96 -34.22
CA TRP A 39 -19.09 -5.02 -33.51
C TRP A 39 -20.47 -4.95 -34.16
N VAL A 40 -21.52 -5.12 -33.35
CA VAL A 40 -22.92 -5.02 -33.77
C VAL A 40 -23.67 -4.14 -32.78
N PHE A 41 -24.42 -3.16 -33.29
CA PHE A 41 -25.34 -2.35 -32.49
C PHE A 41 -26.77 -2.84 -32.72
N GLU A 42 -27.42 -3.34 -31.67
CA GLU A 42 -28.79 -3.83 -31.72
C GLU A 42 -29.49 -3.64 -30.37
N GLN A 43 -30.81 -3.51 -30.39
CA GLN A 43 -31.61 -3.31 -29.16
C GLN A 43 -31.07 -2.16 -28.28
N ASN A 44 -30.55 -1.11 -28.92
CA ASN A 44 -29.93 0.05 -28.30
C ASN A 44 -28.64 -0.24 -27.49
N ASN A 45 -27.98 -1.37 -27.73
CA ASN A 45 -26.76 -1.79 -27.05
C ASN A 45 -25.69 -2.23 -28.06
N TRP A 46 -24.43 -2.10 -27.66
CA TRP A 46 -23.29 -2.62 -28.42
C TRP A 46 -22.95 -4.04 -27.98
N TYR A 47 -22.65 -4.89 -28.94
CA TYR A 47 -22.20 -6.27 -28.77
C TYR A 47 -20.96 -6.49 -29.63
N TYR A 48 -20.15 -7.48 -29.25
CA TYR A 48 -19.08 -7.98 -30.11
C TYR A 48 -19.28 -9.47 -30.35
N TYR A 49 -19.55 -9.85 -31.59
CA TYR A 49 -19.79 -11.23 -31.97
C TYR A 49 -18.51 -11.89 -32.48
N VAL A 50 -18.36 -13.19 -32.19
CA VAL A 50 -17.38 -14.07 -32.82
C VAL A 50 -18.15 -15.29 -33.32
N ASN A 51 -18.25 -15.47 -34.64
CA ASN A 51 -19.00 -16.57 -35.25
C ASN A 51 -20.43 -16.71 -34.69
N ASN A 52 -21.23 -15.64 -34.71
CA ASN A 52 -22.58 -15.56 -34.14
C ASN A 52 -22.71 -15.72 -32.61
N VAL A 53 -21.61 -15.85 -31.86
CA VAL A 53 -21.65 -15.89 -30.40
C VAL A 53 -21.26 -14.52 -29.82
N PRO A 54 -22.10 -13.88 -29.00
CA PRO A 54 -21.73 -12.61 -28.37
C PRO A 54 -20.64 -12.84 -27.32
N ALA A 55 -19.67 -11.93 -27.26
CA ALA A 55 -18.64 -11.90 -26.24
C ALA A 55 -19.26 -11.67 -24.85
N SER A 56 -18.64 -12.25 -23.83
CA SER A 56 -18.94 -12.00 -22.42
C SER A 56 -17.63 -11.87 -21.64
N GLY A 57 -17.66 -11.14 -20.53
CA GLY A 57 -16.48 -10.82 -19.73
C GLY A 57 -15.50 -9.88 -20.43
N TRP A 58 -14.25 -9.91 -19.98
CA TRP A 58 -13.16 -9.10 -20.53
C TRP A 58 -12.72 -9.57 -21.91
N LYS A 59 -12.61 -8.64 -22.86
CA LYS A 59 -12.11 -8.92 -24.20
C LYS A 59 -11.24 -7.79 -24.72
N LYS A 60 -10.05 -8.15 -25.21
CA LYS A 60 -9.15 -7.20 -25.89
C LYS A 60 -9.44 -7.18 -27.39
N ILE A 61 -9.83 -6.03 -27.93
CA ILE A 61 -10.18 -5.84 -29.34
C ILE A 61 -9.33 -4.70 -29.88
N GLN A 62 -8.51 -4.99 -30.90
CA GLN A 62 -7.62 -4.02 -31.55
C GLN A 62 -6.74 -3.22 -30.56
N GLY A 63 -6.29 -3.87 -29.47
CA GLY A 63 -5.41 -3.25 -28.47
C GLY A 63 -6.13 -2.65 -27.26
N THR A 64 -7.45 -2.41 -27.35
CA THR A 64 -8.27 -1.83 -26.27
C THR A 64 -9.02 -2.92 -25.52
N TRP A 65 -9.11 -2.80 -24.19
CA TRP A 65 -9.92 -3.70 -23.36
C TRP A 65 -11.37 -3.23 -23.29
N TYR A 66 -12.28 -4.17 -23.40
CA TYR A 66 -13.73 -4.01 -23.27
C TYR A 66 -14.25 -5.03 -22.25
N TYR A 67 -15.34 -4.70 -21.57
CA TYR A 67 -16.06 -5.65 -20.74
C TYR A 67 -17.48 -5.84 -21.29
N PHE A 68 -17.90 -7.09 -21.42
CA PHE A 68 -19.25 -7.46 -21.85
C PHE A 68 -19.97 -8.15 -20.69
N GLU A 69 -21.19 -7.72 -20.40
CA GLU A 69 -22.03 -8.37 -19.40
C GLU A 69 -22.41 -9.80 -19.83
N SER A 70 -23.01 -10.57 -18.92
CA SER A 70 -23.36 -11.99 -19.20
C SER A 70 -24.34 -12.16 -20.36
N ASN A 71 -25.14 -11.12 -20.66
CA ASN A 71 -26.06 -11.05 -21.80
C ASN A 71 -25.37 -10.54 -23.09
N GLY A 72 -24.07 -10.26 -23.06
CA GLY A 72 -23.28 -9.78 -24.18
C GLY A 72 -23.27 -8.27 -24.40
N VAL A 73 -23.97 -7.49 -23.58
CA VAL A 73 -24.00 -6.03 -23.68
C VAL A 73 -22.64 -5.46 -23.26
N MET A 74 -22.07 -4.61 -24.11
CA MET A 74 -20.85 -3.87 -23.82
C MET A 74 -21.06 -2.89 -22.67
N LYS A 75 -20.18 -2.93 -21.67
CA LYS A 75 -20.22 -2.03 -20.53
C LYS A 75 -19.65 -0.65 -20.88
N THR A 76 -20.33 0.39 -20.42
CA THR A 76 -19.81 1.75 -20.29
C THR A 76 -19.85 2.17 -18.82
N ASP A 77 -19.14 3.24 -18.48
CA ASP A 77 -19.00 3.81 -17.14
C ASP A 77 -18.34 2.87 -16.13
N TRP A 78 -18.57 3.13 -14.84
CA TRP A 78 -18.01 2.40 -13.74
C TRP A 78 -18.45 0.93 -13.74
N TYR A 79 -17.47 0.06 -13.55
CA TYR A 79 -17.67 -1.37 -13.42
C TYR A 79 -16.95 -1.89 -12.18
N PHE A 80 -17.67 -2.61 -11.34
CA PHE A 80 -17.11 -3.30 -10.18
C PHE A 80 -17.15 -4.81 -10.43
N ASP A 81 -15.99 -5.47 -10.42
CA ASP A 81 -15.89 -6.91 -10.69
C ASP A 81 -16.17 -7.79 -9.46
N GLY A 82 -16.54 -7.18 -8.32
CA GLY A 82 -16.65 -7.84 -7.02
C GLY A 82 -15.46 -7.59 -6.11
N THR A 83 -14.36 -7.04 -6.62
CA THR A 83 -13.14 -6.71 -5.85
C THR A 83 -12.58 -5.33 -6.23
N ASN A 84 -12.50 -5.02 -7.52
CA ASN A 84 -11.87 -3.84 -8.08
C ASN A 84 -12.87 -3.00 -8.87
N TRP A 85 -12.63 -1.69 -8.89
CA TRP A 85 -13.34 -0.76 -9.75
C TRP A 85 -12.57 -0.51 -11.03
N PHE A 86 -13.29 -0.42 -12.14
CA PHE A 86 -12.81 -0.08 -13.47
C PHE A 86 -13.70 1.03 -14.03
N TYR A 87 -13.22 1.74 -15.04
CA TYR A 87 -14.06 2.68 -15.78
C TYR A 87 -13.95 2.45 -17.28
N MET A 88 -15.10 2.29 -17.92
CA MET A 88 -15.23 2.15 -19.36
C MET A 88 -15.70 3.49 -19.92
N ASN A 89 -15.02 4.06 -20.91
CA ASN A 89 -15.46 5.33 -21.50
C ASN A 89 -16.75 5.19 -22.32
N SER A 90 -17.19 6.28 -22.93
CA SER A 90 -18.42 6.32 -23.73
C SER A 90 -18.40 5.39 -24.95
N ASN A 91 -17.22 4.97 -25.42
CA ASN A 91 -17.05 3.99 -26.50
C ASN A 91 -16.85 2.57 -25.96
N GLY A 92 -16.96 2.36 -24.65
CA GLY A 92 -16.75 1.09 -23.96
C GLY A 92 -15.29 0.67 -23.82
N GLY A 93 -14.33 1.53 -24.16
CA GLY A 93 -12.92 1.26 -23.95
C GLY A 93 -12.55 1.46 -22.48
N MET A 94 -11.81 0.51 -21.90
CA MET A 94 -11.34 0.60 -20.53
C MET A 94 -10.31 1.73 -20.39
N GLU A 95 -10.55 2.63 -19.45
CA GLU A 95 -9.64 3.73 -19.16
C GLU A 95 -8.44 3.26 -18.33
N ILE A 96 -7.29 3.86 -18.62
CA ILE A 96 -6.03 3.72 -17.89
C ILE A 96 -5.47 5.12 -17.62
N ASP A 97 -4.51 5.24 -16.71
CA ASP A 97 -3.92 6.50 -16.28
C ASP A 97 -4.95 7.52 -15.75
N TRP A 98 -4.57 8.79 -15.72
CA TRP A 98 -5.38 9.88 -15.20
C TRP A 98 -6.53 10.24 -16.14
N ASN A 99 -7.74 10.18 -15.61
CA ASN A 99 -8.97 10.51 -16.32
C ASN A 99 -9.87 11.41 -15.49
N LYS A 100 -10.51 12.40 -16.14
CA LYS A 100 -11.43 13.32 -15.48
C LYS A 100 -12.88 12.86 -15.71
N ILE A 101 -13.53 12.36 -14.67
CA ILE A 101 -14.87 11.76 -14.71
C ILE A 101 -15.78 12.56 -13.78
N GLY A 102 -16.91 13.06 -14.29
CA GLY A 102 -17.88 13.82 -13.48
C GLY A 102 -17.30 15.05 -12.77
N GLY A 103 -16.21 15.63 -13.29
CA GLY A 103 -15.54 16.80 -12.71
C GLY A 103 -14.38 16.49 -11.76
N ALA A 104 -14.20 15.24 -11.32
CA ALA A 104 -13.10 14.79 -10.47
C ALA A 104 -12.06 13.97 -11.24
N TRP A 105 -10.81 13.95 -10.76
CA TRP A 105 -9.73 13.15 -11.35
C TRP A 105 -9.65 11.78 -10.68
N TYR A 106 -9.56 10.75 -11.51
CA TYR A 106 -9.41 9.36 -11.11
C TYR A 106 -8.17 8.81 -11.83
N TYR A 107 -7.42 7.93 -11.17
CA TYR A 107 -6.29 7.26 -11.78
C TYR A 107 -6.58 5.78 -11.85
N PHE A 108 -6.36 5.19 -13.03
CA PHE A 108 -6.50 3.77 -13.29
C PHE A 108 -5.12 3.20 -13.62
N GLU A 109 -4.78 2.04 -13.08
CA GLU A 109 -3.55 1.34 -13.46
C GLU A 109 -3.60 0.87 -14.93
N ASN A 110 -2.48 0.37 -15.46
CA ASN A 110 -2.46 -0.31 -16.76
C ASN A 110 -3.38 -1.55 -16.83
N SER A 111 -3.73 -2.10 -15.66
CA SER A 111 -4.72 -3.17 -15.49
C SER A 111 -6.17 -2.68 -15.60
N GLY A 112 -6.39 -1.36 -15.57
CA GLY A 112 -7.70 -0.70 -15.53
C GLY A 112 -8.28 -0.52 -14.14
N VAL A 113 -7.58 -0.97 -13.10
CA VAL A 113 -8.07 -0.86 -11.71
C VAL A 113 -7.96 0.59 -11.24
N TRP A 114 -9.08 1.15 -10.78
CA TRP A 114 -9.14 2.45 -10.14
C TRP A 114 -8.40 2.44 -8.81
N VAL A 115 -7.58 3.47 -8.62
CA VAL A 115 -6.84 3.71 -7.39
C VAL A 115 -7.42 4.94 -6.70
N ALA A 116 -8.19 4.71 -5.64
CA ALA A 116 -8.65 5.76 -4.73
C ALA A 116 -7.45 6.50 -4.10
N SER A 117 -7.58 7.81 -3.88
CA SER A 117 -6.62 8.56 -3.06
C SER A 117 -6.53 7.95 -1.67
N ASN A 118 -5.33 7.83 -1.12
CA ASN A 118 -5.11 7.22 0.19
C ASN A 118 -4.27 8.13 1.10
N ASP A 119 -4.21 7.79 2.39
CA ASP A 119 -3.54 8.61 3.41
C ASP A 119 -2.07 8.91 3.07
N ALA A 120 -1.37 7.99 2.40
CA ALA A 120 0.01 8.19 1.99
C ALA A 120 0.20 9.26 0.90
N ASP A 121 -0.83 9.55 0.09
CA ASP A 121 -0.78 10.59 -0.94
C ASP A 121 -0.64 12.01 -0.34
N TYR A 122 -0.99 12.17 0.94
CA TYR A 122 -0.93 13.45 1.65
C TYR A 122 0.34 13.65 2.50
N LEU A 123 1.28 12.69 2.46
CA LEU A 123 2.52 12.73 3.23
C LEU A 123 3.69 13.28 2.39
N TYR A 124 3.87 14.60 2.40
CA TYR A 124 4.81 15.33 1.54
C TYR A 124 6.29 15.19 1.95
N THR A 125 6.57 14.83 3.20
CA THR A 125 7.92 14.63 3.77
C THR A 125 8.45 13.21 3.58
N ILE A 126 7.66 12.29 3.01
CA ILE A 126 8.10 10.91 2.72
C ILE A 126 9.16 10.88 1.60
N GLY A 127 9.23 11.89 0.74
CA GLY A 127 10.30 12.05 -0.24
C GLY A 127 10.46 10.85 -1.18
N GLU A 128 11.70 10.38 -1.32
CA GLU A 128 12.09 9.28 -2.22
C GLU A 128 11.84 7.88 -1.64
N ASN A 129 11.32 7.76 -0.41
CA ASN A 129 10.98 6.47 0.17
C ASN A 129 9.90 5.78 -0.69
N GLN A 130 10.04 4.47 -0.93
CA GLN A 130 9.13 3.69 -1.77
C GLN A 130 8.31 2.65 -1.00
N GLN A 131 8.56 2.48 0.30
CA GLN A 131 7.75 1.67 1.20
C GLN A 131 7.45 2.46 2.46
N LEU A 132 6.18 2.44 2.87
CA LEU A 132 5.69 3.16 4.03
C LEU A 132 4.84 2.21 4.89
N ILE A 133 5.18 2.14 6.18
CA ILE A 133 4.25 1.68 7.21
C ILE A 133 3.67 2.95 7.86
N LEU A 134 2.36 3.11 7.82
CA LEU A 134 1.67 4.22 8.47
C LEU A 134 0.93 3.68 9.70
N VAL A 135 1.30 4.19 10.87
CA VAL A 135 0.69 3.83 12.15
C VAL A 135 -0.06 5.05 12.66
N THR A 136 -1.38 4.97 12.66
CA THR A 136 -2.27 6.05 13.09
C THR A 136 -3.06 5.68 14.32
N ALA A 137 -3.41 6.70 15.10
CA ALA A 137 -4.35 6.55 16.21
C ALA A 137 -5.27 7.77 16.25
N ASN A 138 -6.49 7.60 16.78
CA ASN A 138 -7.50 8.67 16.80
C ASN A 138 -6.98 9.94 17.52
N ASP A 139 -6.17 9.75 18.57
CA ASP A 139 -5.57 10.82 19.35
C ASP A 139 -4.26 10.38 20.01
N TYR A 140 -3.70 11.25 20.85
CA TYR A 140 -2.45 11.03 21.58
C TYR A 140 -2.56 10.02 22.73
N GLY A 141 -3.74 9.85 23.34
CA GLY A 141 -3.92 9.14 24.61
C GLY A 141 -4.48 7.72 24.48
N THR A 142 -4.63 7.21 23.26
CA THR A 142 -5.09 5.85 22.99
C THR A 142 -3.92 4.91 22.68
N SER A 143 -4.01 3.67 23.17
CA SER A 143 -3.05 2.60 22.83
C SER A 143 -3.47 1.73 21.66
N LYS A 144 -4.67 1.93 21.11
CA LYS A 144 -5.13 1.28 19.88
C LYS A 144 -4.70 2.11 18.68
N ALA A 145 -4.20 1.43 17.65
CA ALA A 145 -3.76 2.04 16.42
C ALA A 145 -4.28 1.26 15.20
N GLU A 146 -4.33 1.93 14.06
CA GLU A 146 -4.44 1.32 12.74
C GLU A 146 -3.05 1.29 12.10
N ILE A 147 -2.69 0.17 11.47
CA ILE A 147 -1.45 0.01 10.72
C ILE A 147 -1.81 -0.22 9.25
N GLN A 148 -1.40 0.71 8.40
CA GLN A 148 -1.52 0.62 6.95
C GLN A 148 -0.14 0.42 6.33
N THR A 149 -0.10 -0.20 5.16
CA THR A 149 1.14 -0.47 4.43
C THR A 149 1.01 -0.01 2.99
N PHE A 150 1.97 0.78 2.52
CA PHE A 150 1.95 1.36 1.19
C PHE A 150 3.26 1.15 0.45
N GLU A 151 3.16 0.92 -0.86
CA GLU A 151 4.29 0.83 -1.76
C GLU A 151 4.14 1.84 -2.90
N LYS A 152 5.21 2.59 -3.19
CA LYS A 152 5.23 3.60 -4.24
C LYS A 152 5.56 2.96 -5.59
N ARG A 153 4.74 3.20 -6.60
CA ARG A 153 4.95 2.78 -8.00
C ARG A 153 4.63 3.95 -8.91
N ASN A 154 5.53 4.32 -9.82
CA ASN A 154 5.36 5.48 -10.72
C ASN A 154 4.94 6.76 -9.97
N ASN A 155 5.61 7.04 -8.84
CA ASN A 155 5.33 8.17 -7.94
C ASN A 155 3.96 8.18 -7.25
N LYS A 156 3.18 7.11 -7.33
CA LYS A 156 1.89 6.98 -6.63
C LYS A 156 1.95 5.91 -5.55
N TRP A 157 1.26 6.12 -4.43
CA TRP A 157 1.17 5.15 -3.34
C TRP A 157 0.04 4.15 -3.55
N TYR A 158 0.33 2.88 -3.26
CA TYR A 158 -0.62 1.78 -3.36
C TYR A 158 -0.66 1.02 -2.04
N PRO A 159 -1.85 0.75 -1.47
CA PRO A 159 -1.95 -0.12 -0.31
C PRO A 159 -1.48 -1.53 -0.67
N VAL A 160 -0.80 -2.20 0.28
CA VAL A 160 -0.23 -3.54 0.08
C VAL A 160 -1.07 -4.61 0.75
N TYR A 161 -1.53 -4.33 1.97
CA TYR A 161 -2.41 -5.19 2.75
C TYR A 161 -3.65 -4.41 3.19
N ALA A 162 -4.70 -5.14 3.58
CA ALA A 162 -5.80 -4.54 4.33
C ALA A 162 -5.26 -3.87 5.61
N ALA A 163 -5.91 -2.79 6.03
CA ALA A 163 -5.57 -2.11 7.27
C ALA A 163 -5.58 -3.10 8.45
N MET A 164 -4.50 -3.09 9.22
CA MET A 164 -4.25 -4.03 10.29
C MET A 164 -4.57 -3.37 11.63
N GLN A 165 -5.23 -4.10 12.53
CA GLN A 165 -5.33 -3.65 13.92
C GLN A 165 -3.94 -3.67 14.56
N GLY A 166 -3.58 -2.54 15.18
CA GLY A 166 -2.31 -2.32 15.85
C GLY A 166 -2.47 -1.83 17.29
N TYR A 167 -1.35 -1.87 18.00
CA TYR A 167 -1.21 -1.37 19.35
C TYR A 167 0.06 -0.56 19.47
N ILE A 168 0.01 0.51 20.23
CA ILE A 168 1.15 1.37 20.56
C ILE A 168 1.34 1.39 22.07
N GLY A 169 2.22 2.26 22.55
CA GLY A 169 2.44 2.49 23.97
C GLY A 169 1.11 2.64 24.73
N ARG A 170 1.05 2.10 25.95
CA ARG A 170 -0.10 2.20 26.86
C ARG A 170 -0.68 3.60 26.95
N ASP A 171 0.20 4.60 26.99
CA ASP A 171 -0.17 6.02 27.15
C ASP A 171 -0.26 6.75 25.79
N GLY A 172 -0.31 5.99 24.68
CA GLY A 172 -0.46 6.45 23.31
C GLY A 172 0.82 7.01 22.70
N PHE A 173 0.73 8.10 21.93
CA PHE A 173 1.89 8.73 21.29
C PHE A 173 2.52 9.80 22.19
N ALA A 174 3.81 10.09 21.99
CA ALA A 174 4.47 11.22 22.61
C ALA A 174 5.38 11.97 21.63
N TYR A 175 5.40 13.30 21.76
CA TYR A 175 6.36 14.19 21.09
C TYR A 175 7.77 14.02 21.63
N THR A 176 7.89 13.97 22.95
CA THR A 176 9.15 13.81 23.67
C THR A 176 9.02 12.57 24.51
N MET A 177 9.85 11.58 24.22
CA MET A 177 9.90 10.33 24.95
C MET A 177 10.79 10.48 26.19
N ALA A 178 10.61 9.56 27.12
CA ALA A 178 11.49 9.38 28.27
C ALA A 178 11.77 7.89 28.47
N GLU A 179 12.95 7.54 28.97
CA GLU A 179 13.30 6.16 29.34
C GLU A 179 12.33 5.63 30.41
N GLY A 180 11.84 4.41 30.21
CA GLY A 180 10.76 3.83 31.03
C GLY A 180 9.37 4.48 30.85
N GLY A 181 9.24 5.46 29.96
CA GLY A 181 7.94 5.99 29.52
C GLY A 181 7.10 4.90 28.85
N LYS A 182 5.79 5.14 28.72
CA LYS A 182 4.85 4.14 28.17
C LYS A 182 4.13 4.61 26.91
N SER A 183 4.64 5.66 26.27
CA SER A 183 4.15 6.17 24.99
C SER A 183 5.02 5.66 23.86
N SER A 184 4.48 5.57 22.65
CA SER A 184 5.26 5.35 21.43
C SER A 184 5.74 6.67 20.84
N PRO A 185 6.92 6.71 20.21
CA PRO A 185 7.43 7.93 19.63
C PRO A 185 6.62 8.33 18.40
N ARG A 186 6.04 9.53 18.41
CA ARG A 186 5.51 10.15 17.20
C ARG A 186 6.68 10.50 16.27
N GLY A 187 6.57 10.29 14.97
CA GLY A 187 7.60 10.71 14.01
C GLY A 187 7.69 9.87 12.75
N LYS A 188 8.65 10.21 11.91
CA LYS A 188 9.08 9.44 10.75
C LYS A 188 10.42 8.79 11.08
N TYR A 189 10.49 7.47 10.95
CA TYR A 189 11.67 6.68 11.31
C TYR A 189 12.08 5.75 10.17
N THR A 190 13.38 5.52 10.05
CA THR A 190 13.89 4.44 9.20
C THR A 190 13.73 3.10 9.91
N ILE A 191 13.70 2.03 9.13
CA ILE A 191 13.59 0.66 9.64
C ILE A 191 14.98 0.02 9.70
N GLY A 192 15.32 -0.52 10.86
CA GLY A 192 16.59 -1.17 11.12
C GLY A 192 16.56 -2.69 10.91
N THR A 193 17.40 -3.38 11.67
CA THR A 193 17.56 -4.84 11.63
C THR A 193 16.28 -5.55 12.06
N ALA A 194 15.84 -6.51 11.24
CA ALA A 194 14.82 -7.48 11.62
C ALA A 194 15.40 -8.53 12.57
N PHE A 195 14.54 -9.11 13.41
CA PHE A 195 14.96 -10.09 14.39
C PHE A 195 13.88 -11.15 14.66
N GLY A 196 14.26 -12.19 15.39
CA GLY A 196 13.32 -13.16 15.93
C GLY A 196 14.00 -14.26 16.73
N ARG A 197 13.23 -14.96 17.58
CA ARG A 197 13.71 -16.16 18.31
C ARG A 197 13.95 -17.37 17.39
N TYR A 198 13.38 -17.33 16.19
CA TYR A 198 13.47 -18.38 15.18
C TYR A 198 14.35 -17.95 14.00
N GLY A 199 14.44 -18.78 12.95
CA GLY A 199 15.18 -18.44 11.74
C GLY A 199 14.50 -17.33 10.92
N ASN A 200 15.23 -16.77 9.95
CA ASN A 200 14.72 -15.69 9.08
C ASN A 200 13.37 -16.11 8.43
N PRO A 201 12.29 -15.33 8.62
CA PRO A 201 10.96 -15.67 8.12
C PRO A 201 10.76 -15.44 6.61
N GLY A 202 11.83 -15.10 5.88
CA GLY A 202 11.80 -14.67 4.48
C GLY A 202 11.90 -13.16 4.29
N THR A 203 12.40 -12.42 5.29
CA THR A 203 12.63 -10.97 5.16
C THR A 203 13.87 -10.67 4.32
N LYS A 204 13.84 -9.54 3.60
CA LYS A 204 14.99 -8.99 2.87
C LYS A 204 15.79 -8.00 3.71
N LEU A 205 15.29 -7.59 4.87
CA LEU A 205 16.04 -6.78 5.82
C LEU A 205 17.22 -7.59 6.38
N PRO A 206 18.29 -6.92 6.88
CA PRO A 206 19.25 -7.58 7.76
C PRO A 206 18.51 -8.31 8.88
N TYR A 207 18.86 -9.57 9.12
CA TYR A 207 18.17 -10.42 10.10
C TYR A 207 19.13 -10.91 11.18
N ARG A 208 18.78 -10.71 12.46
CA ARG A 208 19.49 -11.26 13.61
C ARG A 208 18.62 -12.22 14.39
N GLN A 209 19.04 -13.48 14.46
CA GLN A 209 18.40 -14.46 15.33
C GLN A 209 18.74 -14.18 16.80
N ILE A 210 17.74 -14.19 17.66
CA ILE A 210 17.83 -13.99 19.11
C ILE A 210 18.30 -15.28 19.77
N THR A 211 19.25 -15.15 20.69
CA THR A 211 19.73 -16.18 21.61
C THR A 211 19.22 -15.90 23.03
N SER A 212 19.39 -16.86 23.94
CA SER A 212 19.03 -16.69 25.36
C SER A 212 19.80 -15.57 26.08
N ASN A 213 20.93 -15.15 25.53
CA ASN A 213 21.80 -14.15 26.13
C ASN A 213 21.56 -12.75 25.58
N ASP A 214 20.79 -12.61 24.50
CA ASP A 214 20.56 -11.33 23.86
C ASP A 214 19.68 -10.40 24.70
N VAL A 215 20.12 -9.15 24.83
CA VAL A 215 19.46 -8.08 25.57
C VAL A 215 19.56 -6.76 24.81
N TRP A 216 18.66 -5.83 25.10
CA TRP A 216 18.76 -4.44 24.66
C TRP A 216 19.01 -3.54 25.87
N VAL A 217 20.14 -2.84 25.91
CA VAL A 217 20.51 -2.03 27.08
C VAL A 217 19.62 -0.79 27.16
N ASP A 218 18.85 -0.69 28.24
CA ASP A 218 17.95 0.44 28.57
C ASP A 218 18.53 1.35 29.67
N ASP A 219 19.69 1.00 30.24
CA ASP A 219 20.42 1.83 31.20
C ASP A 219 20.99 3.09 30.53
N SER A 220 20.35 4.24 30.76
CA SER A 220 20.74 5.53 30.20
C SER A 220 22.11 6.05 30.65
N ASN A 221 22.68 5.48 31.72
CA ASN A 221 24.03 5.83 32.19
C ASN A 221 25.10 4.97 31.53
N SER A 222 24.73 3.88 30.85
CA SER A 222 25.67 3.00 30.16
C SER A 222 26.16 3.62 28.85
N PRO A 223 27.45 3.50 28.50
CA PRO A 223 27.93 3.83 27.15
C PRO A 223 27.34 2.91 26.06
N LEU A 224 26.69 1.80 26.46
CA LEU A 224 25.97 0.87 25.60
C LEU A 224 24.46 1.16 25.53
N TYR A 225 23.99 2.27 26.11
CA TYR A 225 22.58 2.66 26.10
C TYR A 225 21.97 2.59 24.68
N ASN A 226 20.75 2.06 24.62
CA ASN A 226 19.97 1.84 23.41
C ASN A 226 20.72 1.00 22.35
N THR A 227 21.42 -0.07 22.79
CA THR A 227 22.07 -1.03 21.88
C THR A 227 21.79 -2.48 22.25
N TRP A 228 21.82 -3.34 21.23
CA TRP A 228 21.70 -4.78 21.40
C TRP A 228 23.02 -5.39 21.88
N GLN A 229 23.04 -5.95 23.09
CA GLN A 229 24.17 -6.61 23.72
C GLN A 229 23.90 -8.08 24.08
N GLN A 230 24.90 -8.77 24.61
CA GLN A 230 24.78 -10.14 25.13
C GLN A 230 25.20 -10.20 26.60
N LYS A 231 24.42 -10.92 27.41
CA LYS A 231 24.75 -11.31 28.79
C LYS A 231 26.06 -12.12 28.85
N PRO A 232 26.74 -12.15 30.01
CA PRO A 232 26.44 -11.39 31.23
C PRO A 232 26.76 -9.90 31.09
N ALA A 233 26.21 -9.07 31.99
CA ALA A 233 26.43 -7.63 31.98
C ALA A 233 27.90 -7.27 32.23
N ASN A 234 28.54 -7.88 33.23
CA ASN A 234 29.93 -7.62 33.64
C ASN A 234 30.19 -6.12 33.83
N ASP A 235 29.36 -5.46 34.64
CA ASP A 235 29.42 -4.02 34.96
C ASP A 235 29.28 -3.05 33.78
N ARG A 236 28.92 -3.55 32.59
CA ARG A 236 28.70 -2.71 31.39
C ARG A 236 27.38 -1.94 31.41
N TRP A 237 26.40 -2.42 32.17
CA TRP A 237 25.08 -1.80 32.36
C TRP A 237 24.42 -2.33 33.63
N SER A 238 23.47 -1.56 34.16
CA SER A 238 22.68 -1.91 35.35
C SER A 238 21.31 -2.50 35.00
N SER A 239 20.77 -2.17 33.82
CA SER A 239 19.50 -2.67 33.31
C SER A 239 19.58 -2.93 31.80
N ALA A 240 18.82 -3.93 31.34
CA ALA A 240 18.62 -4.22 29.93
C ALA A 240 17.34 -5.04 29.74
N GLU A 241 16.63 -4.76 28.66
CA GLU A 241 15.48 -5.51 28.21
C GLU A 241 15.90 -6.89 27.67
N ASN A 242 15.16 -7.93 28.03
CA ASN A 242 15.42 -9.30 27.58
C ASN A 242 14.86 -9.54 26.17
N MET A 243 15.72 -9.86 25.19
CA MET A 243 15.25 -10.10 23.82
C MET A 243 14.58 -11.47 23.65
N ASN A 244 14.92 -12.47 24.47
CA ASN A 244 14.38 -13.82 24.36
C ASN A 244 13.00 -13.97 25.03
N ILE A 245 11.97 -13.30 24.47
CA ILE A 245 10.57 -13.36 24.92
C ILE A 245 9.61 -13.66 23.75
N PRO A 246 8.40 -14.21 23.99
CA PRO A 246 7.45 -14.56 22.92
C PRO A 246 7.05 -13.40 22.00
N GLN A 247 6.96 -12.19 22.53
CA GLN A 247 6.65 -10.96 21.78
C GLN A 247 7.68 -10.69 20.68
N TYR A 248 8.92 -11.17 20.87
CA TYR A 248 10.04 -11.04 19.95
C TYR A 248 10.31 -12.32 19.16
N ASP A 249 9.31 -13.18 19.03
CA ASP A 249 9.34 -14.28 18.06
C ASP A 249 9.73 -13.78 16.67
N TYR A 250 9.19 -12.64 16.27
CA TYR A 250 9.59 -11.86 15.11
C TYR A 250 9.35 -10.37 15.34
N GLY A 251 10.19 -9.52 14.76
CA GLY A 251 10.02 -8.08 14.79
C GLY A 251 11.14 -7.36 14.03
N PHE A 252 11.15 -6.04 14.09
CA PHE A 252 12.25 -5.23 13.59
C PHE A 252 12.47 -3.98 14.45
N VAL A 253 13.69 -3.46 14.39
CA VAL A 253 14.06 -2.22 15.07
C VAL A 253 13.47 -1.02 14.35
N ILE A 254 12.76 -0.17 15.08
CA ILE A 254 12.43 1.19 14.61
C ILE A 254 13.61 2.06 15.02
N ASN A 255 14.26 2.73 14.07
CA ASN A 255 15.47 3.53 14.34
C ASN A 255 15.15 4.86 15.05
N TYR A 256 14.57 4.73 16.24
CA TYR A 256 14.36 5.80 17.20
C TYR A 256 15.59 5.95 18.11
N ASN A 257 15.95 7.20 18.44
CA ASN A 257 17.06 7.53 19.34
C ASN A 257 18.40 6.83 18.97
N THR A 258 18.75 6.80 17.68
CA THR A 258 19.99 6.16 17.19
C THR A 258 21.27 6.89 17.63
N GLU A 259 21.15 8.17 17.97
CA GLU A 259 22.23 8.95 18.59
C GLU A 259 22.48 8.54 20.05
N ARG A 260 21.58 7.74 20.65
CA ARG A 260 21.66 7.24 22.03
C ARG A 260 21.68 8.38 23.04
N ILE A 261 20.82 9.38 22.83
CA ILE A 261 20.61 10.49 23.75
C ILE A 261 20.06 9.91 25.05
N ALA A 262 20.86 9.98 26.12
CA ALA A 262 20.54 9.39 27.41
C ALA A 262 19.15 9.84 27.90
N GLY A 263 18.32 8.87 28.29
CA GLY A 263 17.00 9.13 28.85
C GLY A 263 15.91 9.46 27.82
N ALA A 264 16.23 9.54 26.52
CA ALA A 264 15.23 9.82 25.48
C ALA A 264 14.39 8.59 25.10
N GLY A 265 14.57 7.44 25.75
CA GLY A 265 13.86 6.19 25.44
C GLY A 265 14.71 5.24 24.59
N SER A 266 14.51 3.95 24.80
CA SER A 266 15.26 2.87 24.16
C SER A 266 14.33 1.74 23.71
N ALA A 267 14.89 0.75 23.00
CA ALA A 267 14.21 -0.50 22.64
C ALA A 267 12.85 -0.33 21.92
N ILE A 268 12.78 0.61 20.98
CA ILE A 268 11.56 0.83 20.19
C ILE A 268 11.54 -0.11 18.98
N PHE A 269 10.60 -1.05 18.99
CA PHE A 269 10.47 -2.09 17.97
C PHE A 269 9.07 -2.13 17.36
N PHE A 270 8.96 -2.82 16.23
CA PHE A 270 7.70 -3.32 15.70
C PHE A 270 7.65 -4.84 15.93
N HIS A 271 6.69 -5.33 16.71
CA HIS A 271 6.71 -6.73 17.15
C HIS A 271 5.32 -7.34 17.38
N ILE A 272 5.29 -8.58 17.91
CA ILE A 272 4.07 -9.34 18.11
C ILE A 272 3.44 -8.98 19.47
N SER A 273 2.18 -8.54 19.44
CA SER A 273 1.31 -8.37 20.61
C SER A 273 -0.14 -8.20 20.17
N ASP A 274 -1.08 -8.64 21.00
CA ASP A 274 -2.52 -8.39 20.89
C ASP A 274 -3.02 -7.33 21.89
N MET A 275 -2.09 -6.66 22.57
CA MET A 275 -2.34 -5.58 23.53
C MET A 275 -1.28 -4.48 23.46
N TYR A 276 -1.52 -3.38 24.19
CA TYR A 276 -0.61 -2.24 24.29
C TYR A 276 0.82 -2.63 24.69
N THR A 277 1.77 -1.78 24.33
CA THR A 277 3.20 -1.93 24.66
C THR A 277 3.62 -0.88 25.70
N TYR A 278 4.92 -0.81 26.01
CA TYR A 278 5.52 0.32 26.73
C TYR A 278 6.36 1.24 25.82
N GLY A 279 6.07 1.26 24.52
CA GLY A 279 6.65 2.21 23.57
C GLY A 279 6.82 1.68 22.15
N CYS A 280 6.84 0.36 21.99
CA CYS A 280 6.85 -0.31 20.70
C CYS A 280 5.52 -0.14 19.91
N THR A 281 5.57 -0.40 18.62
CA THR A 281 4.39 -0.72 17.82
C THR A 281 4.19 -2.23 17.81
N ALA A 282 2.95 -2.71 17.89
CA ALA A 282 2.68 -4.14 17.83
C ALA A 282 1.41 -4.49 17.08
N THR A 283 1.37 -5.72 16.57
CA THR A 283 0.19 -6.30 15.92
C THR A 283 0.27 -7.84 16.00
N SER A 284 -0.68 -8.53 15.39
CA SER A 284 -0.72 -10.00 15.39
C SER A 284 0.54 -10.60 14.76
N ARG A 285 0.84 -11.86 15.13
CA ARG A 285 1.96 -12.62 14.54
C ARG A 285 1.90 -12.67 13.02
N GLU A 286 0.71 -12.92 12.48
CA GLU A 286 0.49 -13.02 11.04
C GLU A 286 0.83 -11.71 10.33
N ASN A 287 0.36 -10.58 10.90
CA ASN A 287 0.63 -9.26 10.37
C ASN A 287 2.13 -8.93 10.41
N VAL A 288 2.82 -9.20 11.54
CA VAL A 288 4.28 -9.01 11.64
C VAL A 288 5.03 -9.81 10.59
N LEU A 289 4.67 -11.08 10.38
CA LEU A 289 5.30 -11.93 9.37
C LEU A 289 5.07 -11.41 7.94
N SER A 290 3.85 -10.95 7.63
CA SER A 290 3.51 -10.35 6.34
C SER A 290 4.34 -9.09 6.08
N VAL A 291 4.39 -8.17 7.05
CA VAL A 291 5.18 -6.93 6.96
C VAL A 291 6.66 -7.24 6.77
N LEU A 292 7.24 -8.15 7.56
CA LEU A 292 8.66 -8.52 7.46
C LEU A 292 9.05 -9.07 6.09
N ARG A 293 8.20 -9.92 5.49
CA ARG A 293 8.45 -10.51 4.15
C ARG A 293 8.31 -9.49 3.03
N TRP A 294 7.45 -8.49 3.22
CA TRP A 294 7.23 -7.42 2.24
C TRP A 294 8.33 -6.37 2.24
N LEU A 295 8.85 -5.99 3.41
CA LEU A 295 9.89 -4.96 3.54
C LEU A 295 11.14 -5.30 2.71
N ASN A 296 11.61 -4.29 1.96
CA ASN A 296 12.74 -4.40 1.05
C ASN A 296 13.68 -3.20 1.26
N PRO A 297 14.91 -3.39 1.77
CA PRO A 297 15.83 -2.28 2.02
C PRO A 297 16.18 -1.48 0.76
N ALA A 298 16.12 -2.10 -0.43
CA ALA A 298 16.35 -1.40 -1.71
C ALA A 298 15.26 -0.35 -2.04
N LYS A 299 14.11 -0.40 -1.35
CA LYS A 299 13.00 0.55 -1.50
C LYS A 299 13.00 1.63 -0.41
N SER A 300 14.04 1.69 0.41
CA SER A 300 14.21 2.67 1.50
C SER A 300 12.94 2.76 2.38
N PRO A 301 12.54 1.68 3.06
CA PRO A 301 11.29 1.66 3.80
C PRO A 301 11.34 2.60 5.02
N VAL A 302 10.21 3.24 5.29
CA VAL A 302 10.02 4.11 6.47
C VAL A 302 8.75 3.73 7.22
N ILE A 303 8.74 4.06 8.50
CA ILE A 303 7.55 4.00 9.35
C ILE A 303 7.20 5.41 9.83
N VAL A 304 5.96 5.83 9.61
CA VAL A 304 5.39 7.04 10.21
C VAL A 304 4.42 6.64 11.29
N GLN A 305 4.56 7.25 12.46
CA GLN A 305 3.71 7.02 13.61
C GLN A 305 3.17 8.35 14.11
N THR A 306 1.86 8.56 14.10
CA THR A 306 1.26 9.85 14.48
C THR A 306 -0.24 9.74 14.73
N PRO A 307 -0.85 10.64 15.53
CA PRO A 307 -2.30 10.80 15.51
C PRO A 307 -2.82 11.22 14.13
N GLU A 308 -4.04 10.81 13.79
CA GLU A 308 -4.67 11.12 12.49
C GLU A 308 -4.74 12.63 12.21
N SER A 309 -5.01 13.42 13.25
CA SER A 309 -5.10 14.90 13.17
C SER A 309 -3.80 15.58 12.72
N GLU A 310 -2.70 14.84 12.68
CA GLU A 310 -1.35 15.32 12.44
C GLU A 310 -0.69 14.74 11.19
N LEU A 311 -1.41 13.93 10.40
CA LEU A 311 -0.92 13.38 9.12
C LEU A 311 -0.39 14.49 8.18
N LYS A 312 -1.04 15.65 8.18
CA LYS A 312 -0.66 16.83 7.38
C LYS A 312 0.75 17.38 7.62
N TYR A 313 1.42 16.95 8.69
CA TYR A 313 2.79 17.38 9.02
C TYR A 313 3.88 16.48 8.43
N TYR A 314 3.48 15.40 7.75
CA TYR A 314 4.37 14.41 7.16
C TYR A 314 4.33 14.44 5.65
#